data_AF-A0A1F4JXB4-F1
#
_entry.id   AF-A0A1F4JXB4-F1
#
_cell.length_a   1.000
_cell.length_b   1.000
_cell.length_c   1.000
_cell.angle_alpha   90.00
_cell.angle_beta   90.00
_cell.angle_gamma   90.00
#
_symmetry.space_group_name_H-M   'P 1'
#
loop_
_entity.id
_entity.type
_entity.pdbx_description
1 polymer ?
#
loop_
_entity_poly.entity_id
_entity_poly.type
_entity_poly.pdbx_seq_one_letter_code
_entity_poly.pdbx_strand_id
1 'polypeptide(L)'
;MVNTIHQSSPSAATRVHASAQTPTGKPSPIARQQAIENALSMALYHVRNGDTTHTIRAATAKAIRAASMLKQACTDSAIGGRV
;
A
#
# COMPACT_ATOMS: atom_id res chain seq x y z
N MET A 1 -16.75 0.21 -56.14
CA MET A 1 -17.32 0.08 -54.78
C MET A 1 -16.22 -0.46 -53.88
N VAL A 2 -15.81 0.36 -52.90
CA VAL A 2 -14.65 0.12 -52.02
C VAL A 2 -15.02 -0.86 -50.91
N ASN A 3 -14.17 -1.87 -50.71
CA ASN A 3 -14.26 -2.88 -49.67
C ASN A 3 -13.71 -2.29 -48.36
N THR A 4 -14.54 -2.16 -47.32
CA THR A 4 -14.13 -1.59 -46.02
C THR A 4 -13.42 -2.66 -45.20
N ILE A 5 -12.15 -2.40 -44.86
CA ILE A 5 -11.31 -3.27 -44.04
C ILE A 5 -11.66 -3.07 -42.56
N HIS A 6 -12.01 -4.19 -41.92
CA HIS A 6 -12.23 -4.34 -40.48
C HIS A 6 -10.91 -4.10 -39.72
N GLN A 7 -10.75 -2.95 -39.07
CA GLN A 7 -9.61 -2.69 -38.17
C GLN A 7 -9.96 -3.13 -36.75
N SER A 8 -9.66 -4.38 -36.44
CA SER A 8 -9.60 -4.88 -35.06
C SER A 8 -8.31 -4.38 -34.43
N SER A 9 -8.40 -3.40 -33.53
CA SER A 9 -7.26 -2.98 -32.71
C SER A 9 -6.95 -4.03 -31.64
N PRO A 10 -5.78 -4.68 -31.60
CA PRO A 10 -5.31 -5.28 -30.38
C PRO A 10 -4.68 -4.18 -29.53
N SER A 11 -5.45 -3.60 -28.60
CA SER A 11 -4.83 -2.93 -27.46
C SER A 11 -4.11 -4.00 -26.66
N ALA A 12 -2.80 -4.10 -26.90
CA ALA A 12 -1.86 -4.86 -26.10
C ALA A 12 -1.90 -4.31 -24.68
N ALA A 13 -2.82 -4.82 -23.87
CA ALA A 13 -2.77 -4.73 -22.44
C ALA A 13 -1.58 -5.60 -22.01
N THR A 14 -0.37 -5.03 -22.04
CA THR A 14 0.78 -5.55 -21.33
C THR A 14 0.40 -5.57 -19.85
N ARG A 15 -0.22 -6.68 -19.45
CA ARG A 15 -0.41 -7.05 -18.06
C ARG A 15 1.00 -7.32 -17.55
N VAL A 16 1.67 -6.27 -17.10
CA VAL A 16 2.78 -6.41 -16.16
C VAL A 16 2.20 -7.14 -14.96
N HIS A 17 2.30 -8.47 -14.98
CA HIS A 17 2.38 -9.28 -13.79
C HIS A 17 3.63 -8.76 -13.06
N ALA A 18 3.48 -7.65 -12.35
CA ALA A 18 4.25 -7.42 -11.16
C ALA A 18 3.85 -8.57 -10.25
N SER A 19 4.56 -9.70 -10.37
CA SER A 19 4.72 -10.60 -9.26
C SER A 19 5.14 -9.71 -8.11
N ALA A 20 4.17 -9.39 -7.25
CA ALA A 20 4.42 -8.86 -5.94
C ALA A 20 5.19 -9.98 -5.24
N GLN A 21 6.49 -10.03 -5.49
CA GLN A 21 7.43 -10.71 -4.63
C GLN A 21 7.24 -10.01 -3.30
N THR A 22 6.41 -10.60 -2.44
CA THR A 22 6.42 -10.30 -1.03
C THR A 22 7.87 -10.48 -0.61
N PRO A 23 8.56 -9.42 -0.16
CA PRO A 23 9.89 -9.58 0.39
C PRO A 23 9.72 -10.57 1.54
N THR A 24 10.29 -11.77 1.41
CA THR A 24 10.21 -12.82 2.43
C THR A 24 11.10 -12.52 3.64
N GLY A 25 11.77 -11.37 3.64
CA GLY A 25 12.51 -10.82 4.77
C GLY A 25 11.70 -9.77 5.53
N LYS A 26 11.95 -9.66 6.85
CA LYS A 26 11.48 -8.52 7.64
C LYS A 26 11.91 -7.22 6.93
N PRO A 27 11.00 -6.26 6.70
CA PRO A 27 11.36 -4.99 6.08
C PRO A 27 12.45 -4.31 6.93
N SER A 28 13.43 -3.71 6.25
CA SER A 28 14.47 -2.93 6.92
C SER A 28 13.84 -1.85 7.79
N PRO A 29 14.51 -1.40 8.87
CA PRO A 29 13.97 -0.37 9.76
C PRO A 29 13.51 0.88 9.00
N ILE A 30 14.30 1.33 8.02
CA ILE A 30 13.97 2.48 7.17
C ILE A 30 12.74 2.21 6.29
N ALA A 31 12.65 1.04 5.65
CA ALA A 31 11.49 0.69 4.82
C ALA A 31 10.19 0.62 5.66
N ARG A 32 10.30 0.14 6.91
CA ARG A 32 9.19 0.09 7.84
C ARG A 32 8.76 1.49 8.30
N GLN A 33 9.72 2.36 8.62
CA GLN A 33 9.44 3.76 8.97
C GLN A 33 8.70 4.47 7.82
N GLN A 34 9.21 4.36 6.61
CA GLN A 34 8.57 4.94 5.42
C GLN A 34 7.14 4.43 5.23
N ALA A 35 6.90 3.13 5.47
CA ALA A 35 5.58 2.54 5.37
C ALA A 35 4.62 3.07 6.45
N ILE A 36 5.11 3.30 7.67
CA ILE A 36 4.33 3.90 8.77
C ILE A 36 3.94 5.34 8.41
N GLU A 37 4.90 6.16 7.99
CA GLU A 37 4.69 7.56 7.65
C GLU A 37 3.73 7.72 6.47
N ASN A 38 3.87 6.88 5.44
CA ASN A 38 2.95 6.86 4.31
C ASN A 38 1.52 6.49 4.74
N ALA A 39 1.35 5.47 5.59
CA ALA A 39 0.05 5.04 6.07
C ALA A 39 -0.65 6.15 6.90
N LEU A 40 0.10 6.84 7.77
CA LEU A 40 -0.43 7.96 8.55
C LEU A 40 -0.79 9.16 7.65
N SER A 41 0.03 9.46 6.65
CA SER A 41 -0.25 10.53 5.69
C SER A 41 -1.54 10.27 4.91
N MET A 42 -1.77 9.03 4.48
CA MET A 42 -3.02 8.62 3.83
C MET A 42 -4.22 8.68 4.77
N ALA A 43 -4.05 8.30 6.04
CA ALA A 43 -5.11 8.41 7.04
C ALA A 43 -5.52 9.88 7.23
N LEU A 44 -4.55 10.78 7.40
CA LEU A 44 -4.79 12.22 7.54
C LEU A 44 -5.41 12.82 6.28
N TYR A 45 -4.98 12.40 5.09
CA TYR A 45 -5.60 12.80 3.83
C TYR A 45 -7.09 12.46 3.81
N HIS A 46 -7.48 11.25 4.21
CA HIS A 46 -8.88 10.86 4.22
C HIS A 46 -9.72 11.64 5.25
N VAL A 47 -9.17 11.91 6.45
CA VAL A 47 -9.86 12.71 7.47
C VAL A 47 -10.05 14.16 7.02
N ARG A 48 -9.07 14.74 6.33
CA ARG A 48 -9.14 16.14 5.88
C ARG A 48 -10.05 16.37 4.68
N ASN A 49 -10.19 15.37 3.82
CA ASN A 49 -10.87 15.51 2.53
C ASN A 49 -12.23 14.78 2.47
N GLY A 50 -12.68 14.16 3.55
CA GLY A 50 -13.98 13.49 3.55
C GLY A 50 -14.53 13.19 4.94
N ASP A 51 -15.80 13.55 5.12
CA ASP A 51 -16.58 13.36 6.35
C ASP A 51 -17.56 12.17 6.27
N THR A 52 -17.61 11.49 5.12
CA THR A 52 -18.46 10.30 4.94
C THR A 52 -18.01 9.13 5.83
N THR A 53 -18.95 8.26 6.21
CA THR A 53 -18.63 7.01 6.92
C THR A 53 -17.58 6.17 6.18
N HIS A 54 -17.60 6.20 4.84
CA HIS A 54 -16.64 5.46 4.02
C HIS A 54 -15.22 6.03 4.16
N THR A 55 -15.04 7.35 4.11
CA THR A 55 -13.72 8.00 4.24
C THR A 55 -13.16 7.84 5.65
N ILE A 56 -14.00 7.90 6.68
CA ILE A 56 -13.61 7.61 8.06
C ILE A 56 -13.15 6.15 8.22
N ARG A 57 -13.87 5.17 7.64
CA ARG A 57 -13.43 3.76 7.65
C ARG A 57 -12.09 3.57 6.95
N ALA A 58 -11.89 4.21 5.79
CA ALA A 58 -10.62 4.17 5.07
C ALA A 58 -9.48 4.76 5.90
N ALA A 59 -9.68 5.93 6.51
CA ALA A 59 -8.70 6.54 7.41
C ALA A 59 -8.32 5.61 8.56
N THR A 60 -9.33 5.03 9.24
CA THR A 60 -9.14 4.09 10.35
C THR A 60 -8.36 2.86 9.93
N ALA A 61 -8.66 2.26 8.77
CA ALA A 61 -7.91 1.11 8.27
C ALA A 61 -6.43 1.42 8.04
N LYS A 62 -6.11 2.60 7.50
CA LYS A 62 -4.72 3.05 7.31
C LYS A 62 -4.02 3.30 8.65
N ALA A 63 -4.71 3.91 9.61
CA ALA A 63 -4.18 4.12 10.96
C ALA A 63 -3.90 2.80 11.70
N ILE A 64 -4.80 1.82 11.62
CA ILE A 64 -4.60 0.48 12.20
C ILE A 64 -3.38 -0.22 11.58
N ARG A 65 -3.20 -0.10 10.27
CA ARG A 65 -2.01 -0.63 9.59
C ARG A 65 -0.72 0.00 10.15
N ALA A 66 -0.69 1.33 10.30
CA ALA A 66 0.45 2.04 10.90
C ALA A 66 0.74 1.57 12.33
N ALA A 67 -0.30 1.49 13.18
CA ALA A 67 -0.18 1.01 14.54
C ALA A 67 0.34 -0.44 14.62
N SER A 68 -0.09 -1.30 13.71
CA SER A 68 0.38 -2.70 13.64
C SER A 68 1.87 -2.76 13.30
N MET A 69 2.36 -1.93 12.38
CA MET A 69 3.78 -1.85 12.04
C MET A 69 4.62 -1.28 13.19
N LEU A 70 4.10 -0.30 13.92
CA LEU A 70 4.73 0.21 15.14
C LEU A 70 4.85 -0.88 16.21
N LYS A 71 3.78 -1.64 16.44
CA LYS A 71 3.80 -2.78 17.36
C LYS A 71 4.84 -3.81 16.96
N GLN A 72 4.95 -4.14 15.68
CA GLN A 72 5.99 -5.04 15.16
C GLN A 72 7.40 -4.48 15.39
N ALA A 73 7.61 -3.16 15.23
CA ALA A 73 8.88 -2.51 15.55
C ALA A 73 9.23 -2.63 17.04
N CYS A 74 8.29 -2.37 17.94
CA CYS A 74 8.52 -2.53 19.38
C CYS A 74 8.87 -3.98 19.74
N THR A 75 8.17 -4.96 19.17
CA THR A 75 8.45 -6.39 19.40
C THR A 75 9.83 -6.78 18.88
N ASP A 76 10.21 -6.33 17.67
CA ASP A 76 11.54 -6.61 17.12
C ASP A 76 12.65 -5.98 17.97
N SER A 77 12.45 -4.76 18.49
CA SER A 77 13.40 -4.12 19.41
C SER A 77 13.51 -4.85 20.75
N ALA A 78 12.40 -5.33 21.30
CA ALA A 78 12.40 -6.09 22.55
C ALA A 78 13.10 -7.45 22.42
N ILE A 79 13.02 -8.10 21.26
CA ILE A 79 13.68 -9.39 20.98
C ILE A 79 15.16 -9.18 20.61
N GLY A 80 15.50 -8.10 19.91
CA GLY A 80 16.87 -7.76 19.50
C GLY A 80 17.75 -7.12 20.58
N GLY A 81 17.18 -6.78 21.74
CA GLY A 81 17.89 -6.19 22.89
C GLY A 81 18.56 -7.19 23.85
N ARG A 82 18.62 -8.48 23.50
CA ARG A 82 19.47 -9.48 24.18
C ARG A 82 20.75 -9.69 23.36
N VAL A 83 21.66 -8.73 23.40
CA VAL A 83 23.09 -8.93 23.12
C VAL A 83 23.90 -8.09 24.10
#